data_AF-A0A963ZTL0-F1
#
_entry.id   AF-A0A963ZTL0-F1
#
_cell.length_a   1.000
_cell.length_b   1.000
_cell.length_c   1.000
_cell.angle_alpha   90.00
_cell.angle_beta   90.00
_cell.angle_gamma   90.00
#
_symmetry.space_group_name_H-M   'P 1'
#
loop_
_entity.id
_entity.type
_entity.pdbx_description
1 polymer ?
#
loop_
_entity_poly.entity_id
_entity_poly.type
_entity_poly.pdbx_seq_one_letter_code
_entity_poly.pdbx_strand_id
1 'polypeptide(L)'
;MEFLRDVISIVSQPWHWAVSGAVIAGIMFLLLWFGERFGVSRSFETLCSIAGAGRKVSYFNFDWRRYNWLLTFIGGSVAGGFIAVYLLPADEPVRIAQATVEALQKIGVKTPETKAEGLGFLPGELFNFASLATLKGLILMVGGGFLIGFGSRWAGGCTSGHGISGLANLQLPSLVAVIGFFIGGLLMTHLLLPLILKL
;
A
#
# COMPACT_ATOMS: atom_id res chain seq x y z
N MET A 1 4.13 12.43 33.24
CA MET A 1 4.60 11.21 32.54
C MET A 1 3.48 10.17 32.42
N GLU A 2 2.61 10.03 33.41
CA GLU A 2 1.48 9.08 33.42
C GLU A 2 0.49 9.30 32.27
N PHE A 3 -0.02 10.53 32.10
CA PHE A 3 -0.91 10.89 30.99
C PHE A 3 -0.41 10.48 29.60
N LEU A 4 0.90 10.66 29.33
CA LEU A 4 1.47 10.30 28.03
C LEU A 4 1.48 8.78 27.82
N ARG A 5 1.69 8.00 28.88
CA ARG A 5 1.63 6.53 28.84
C ARG A 5 0.21 6.04 28.61
N ASP A 6 -0.78 6.69 29.23
CA ASP A 6 -2.19 6.36 29.05
C ASP A 6 -2.64 6.62 27.60
N VAL A 7 -2.25 7.77 27.03
CA VAL A 7 -2.52 8.09 25.62
C VAL A 7 -1.86 7.05 24.70
N ILE A 8 -0.60 6.71 24.92
CA ILE A 8 0.10 5.70 24.10
C ILE A 8 -0.59 4.34 24.19
N SER A 9 -1.01 3.92 25.38
CA SER A 9 -1.75 2.67 25.60
C SER A 9 -3.06 2.63 24.81
N ILE A 10 -3.85 3.71 24.86
CA ILE A 10 -5.12 3.82 24.15
C ILE A 10 -4.94 3.81 22.62
N VAL A 11 -3.88 4.46 22.12
CA VAL A 11 -3.64 4.56 20.68
C VAL A 11 -3.03 3.28 20.11
N SER A 12 -2.25 2.53 20.89
CA SER A 12 -1.55 1.32 20.42
C SER A 12 -2.43 0.08 20.39
N GLN A 13 -3.62 0.10 21.00
CA GLN A 13 -4.55 -1.02 20.98
C GLN A 13 -5.18 -1.25 19.59
N PRO A 14 -5.62 -2.46 19.24
CA PRO A 14 -6.34 -2.71 18.00
C PRO A 14 -7.66 -1.93 17.97
N TRP A 15 -7.85 -1.09 16.96
CA TRP A 15 -9.10 -0.35 16.77
C TRP A 15 -10.02 -1.08 15.80
N HIS A 16 -11.32 -0.92 16.00
CA HIS A 16 -12.31 -1.42 15.05
C HIS A 16 -12.10 -0.75 13.68
N TRP A 17 -12.19 -1.51 12.59
CA TRP A 17 -11.93 -1.03 11.22
C TRP A 17 -12.76 0.21 10.83
N ALA A 18 -13.94 0.38 11.43
CA ALA A 18 -14.80 1.54 11.23
C ALA A 18 -14.14 2.85 11.65
N VAL A 19 -13.27 2.84 12.67
CA VAL A 19 -12.54 4.05 13.10
C VAL A 19 -11.56 4.47 12.01
N SER A 20 -10.78 3.53 11.46
CA SER A 20 -9.91 3.79 10.31
C SER A 20 -10.70 4.28 9.10
N GLY A 21 -11.88 3.70 8.83
CA GLY A 21 -12.77 4.16 7.77
C GLY A 21 -13.24 5.61 7.95
N ALA A 22 -13.68 5.97 9.16
CA ALA A 22 -14.09 7.33 9.49
C ALA A 22 -12.93 8.34 9.37
N VAL A 23 -11.72 7.96 9.83
CA VAL A 23 -10.52 8.80 9.73
C VAL A 23 -10.13 9.01 8.26
N ILE A 24 -10.11 7.94 7.45
CA ILE A 24 -9.84 8.04 6.01
C ILE A 24 -10.87 8.93 5.33
N ALA A 25 -12.17 8.76 5.62
CA ALA A 25 -13.23 9.59 5.06
C ALA A 25 -13.08 11.06 5.47
N GLY A 26 -12.71 11.33 6.72
CA GLY A 26 -12.42 12.68 7.21
C GLY A 26 -11.23 13.32 6.49
N ILE A 27 -10.14 12.57 6.30
CA ILE A 27 -8.98 13.03 5.52
C ILE A 27 -9.40 13.32 4.08
N MET A 28 -10.16 12.42 3.44
CA MET A 28 -10.65 12.62 2.07
C MET A 28 -11.51 13.87 1.96
N PHE A 29 -12.41 14.08 2.91
CA PHE A 29 -13.23 15.29 2.96
C PHE A 29 -12.38 16.55 3.06
N LEU A 30 -11.40 16.58 3.99
CA LEU A 30 -10.49 17.72 4.14
C LEU A 30 -9.70 18.00 2.87
N LEU A 31 -9.16 16.97 2.21
CA LEU A 31 -8.45 17.13 0.95
C LEU A 31 -9.33 17.79 -0.12
N LEU A 32 -10.54 17.25 -0.31
CA LEU A 32 -11.48 17.78 -1.29
C LEU A 32 -11.93 19.20 -0.94
N TRP A 33 -12.10 19.50 0.36
CA TRP A 33 -12.47 20.81 0.86
C TRP A 33 -11.42 21.88 0.53
N PHE A 34 -10.13 21.52 0.63
CA PHE A 34 -9.01 22.40 0.22
C PHE A 34 -8.73 22.37 -1.29
N GLY A 35 -9.55 21.68 -2.10
CA GLY A 35 -9.40 21.58 -3.54
C GLY A 35 -8.31 20.61 -4.00
N GLU A 36 -7.75 19.82 -3.09
CA GLU A 36 -6.71 18.84 -3.35
C GLU A 36 -7.30 17.50 -3.79
N ARG A 37 -6.48 16.69 -4.46
CA ARG A 37 -6.88 15.36 -4.96
C ARG A 37 -6.11 14.27 -4.25
N PHE A 38 -6.78 13.16 -4.00
CA PHE A 38 -6.14 11.96 -3.47
C PHE A 38 -5.63 11.05 -4.60
N GLY A 39 -4.37 10.62 -4.52
CA GLY A 39 -3.80 9.71 -5.51
C GLY A 39 -2.32 9.42 -5.27
N VAL A 40 -2.01 8.18 -4.85
CA VAL A 40 -0.63 7.77 -4.54
C VAL A 40 0.22 7.60 -5.81
N SER A 41 -0.34 7.07 -6.89
CA SER A 41 0.40 6.83 -8.15
C SER A 41 0.94 8.11 -8.77
N ARG A 42 0.19 9.21 -8.66
CA ARG A 42 0.60 10.52 -9.19
C ARG A 42 1.86 11.05 -8.49
N SER A 43 2.08 10.72 -7.23
CA SER A 43 3.31 11.09 -6.53
C SER A 43 4.55 10.42 -7.12
N PHE A 44 4.47 9.16 -7.57
CA PHE A 44 5.57 8.50 -8.27
C PHE A 44 5.86 9.19 -9.61
N GLU A 45 4.84 9.63 -10.34
CA GLU A 45 5.03 10.41 -11.57
C GLU A 45 5.69 11.76 -11.30
N THR A 46 5.28 12.44 -10.22
CA THR A 46 5.89 13.69 -9.74
C THR A 46 7.36 13.47 -9.38
N LEU A 47 7.69 12.38 -8.68
CA LEU A 47 9.08 12.02 -8.36
C LEU A 47 9.90 11.76 -9.63
N CYS A 48 9.36 11.04 -10.62
CA CYS A 48 10.02 10.85 -11.92
C CYS A 48 10.24 12.18 -12.66
N SER A 49 9.27 13.09 -12.62
CA SER A 49 9.38 14.43 -13.20
C SER A 49 10.50 15.24 -12.53
N ILE A 50 10.54 15.25 -11.18
CA ILE A 50 11.58 15.92 -10.38
C ILE A 50 12.96 15.34 -10.67
N ALA A 51 13.08 14.01 -10.81
CA ALA A 51 14.31 13.31 -11.17
C ALA A 51 14.78 13.61 -12.61
N GLY A 52 14.03 14.40 -13.38
CA GLY A 52 14.41 14.86 -14.72
C GLY A 52 13.96 13.94 -15.85
N ALA A 53 13.09 12.97 -15.59
CA ALA A 53 12.53 12.10 -16.64
C ALA A 53 11.77 12.90 -17.71
N GLY A 54 11.23 14.07 -17.35
CA GLY A 54 10.57 15.00 -18.28
C GLY A 54 11.48 15.51 -19.41
N ARG A 55 12.81 15.46 -19.25
CA ARG A 55 13.75 15.82 -20.32
C ARG A 55 13.83 14.76 -21.43
N LYS A 56 13.46 13.52 -21.13
CA LYS A 56 13.55 12.37 -22.06
C LYS A 56 12.19 11.89 -22.53
N VAL A 57 11.16 12.00 -21.69
CA VAL A 57 9.83 11.47 -21.94
C VAL A 57 8.78 12.55 -21.66
N SER A 58 8.00 12.90 -22.69
CA SER A 58 6.97 13.95 -22.60
C SER A 58 5.92 13.68 -21.53
N TYR A 59 5.65 12.42 -21.20
CA TYR A 59 4.74 12.03 -20.13
C TYR A 59 5.11 12.65 -18.77
N PHE A 60 6.40 12.73 -18.45
CA PHE A 60 6.89 13.31 -17.20
C PHE A 60 7.20 14.81 -17.31
N ASN A 61 6.94 15.41 -18.47
CA ASN A 61 7.14 16.84 -18.70
C ASN A 61 5.87 17.62 -18.33
N PHE A 62 5.66 17.81 -17.03
CA PHE A 62 4.56 18.61 -16.49
C PHE A 62 5.05 19.43 -15.30
N ASP A 63 4.31 20.48 -14.94
CA ASP A 63 4.61 21.26 -13.75
C ASP A 63 4.25 20.45 -12.49
N TRP A 64 5.27 19.81 -11.91
CA TRP A 64 5.14 19.00 -10.71
C TRP A 64 4.75 19.80 -9.48
N ARG A 65 4.98 21.13 -9.46
CA ARG A 65 4.67 22.00 -8.31
C ARG A 65 3.18 22.05 -8.01
N ARG A 66 2.34 21.82 -9.04
CA ARG A 66 0.88 21.68 -8.90
C ARG A 66 0.46 20.49 -8.04
N TYR A 67 1.36 19.53 -7.82
CA TYR A 67 1.11 18.31 -7.05
C TYR A 67 2.01 18.22 -5.80
N ASN A 68 2.52 19.36 -5.31
CA ASN A 68 3.37 19.42 -4.13
C ASN A 68 2.71 18.81 -2.88
N TRP A 69 1.39 18.99 -2.73
CA TRP A 69 0.63 18.45 -1.63
C TRP A 69 0.69 16.92 -1.57
N LEU A 70 0.69 16.24 -2.72
CA LEU A 70 0.83 14.78 -2.77
C LEU A 70 2.18 14.30 -2.25
N LEU A 71 3.25 15.10 -2.38
CA LEU A 71 4.55 14.79 -1.78
C LEU A 71 4.49 14.93 -0.26
N THR A 72 3.85 15.98 0.25
CA THR A 72 3.59 16.15 1.69
C THR A 72 2.76 14.98 2.23
N PHE A 73 1.72 14.56 1.49
CA PHE A 73 0.88 13.42 1.85
C PHE A 73 1.67 12.11 1.93
N ILE A 74 2.52 11.81 0.94
CA ILE A 74 3.37 10.60 0.99
C ILE A 74 4.40 10.69 2.09
N GLY A 75 5.08 11.83 2.25
CA GLY A 75 6.06 12.04 3.32
C GLY A 75 5.43 11.85 4.70
N GLY A 76 4.24 12.43 4.91
CA GLY A 76 3.45 12.25 6.12
C GLY A 76 2.99 10.80 6.33
N SER A 77 2.62 10.10 5.25
CA SER A 77 2.24 8.68 5.32
C SER A 77 3.41 7.78 5.71
N VAL A 78 4.62 8.04 5.17
CA VAL A 78 5.84 7.32 5.54
C VAL A 78 6.23 7.60 6.99
N ALA A 79 6.21 8.87 7.39
CA ALA A 79 6.49 9.26 8.78
C ALA A 79 5.46 8.67 9.76
N GLY A 80 4.17 8.70 9.40
CA GLY A 80 3.10 8.11 10.18
C GLY A 80 3.25 6.60 10.33
N GLY A 81 3.61 5.89 9.25
CA GLY A 81 3.92 4.47 9.30
C GLY A 81 5.13 4.15 10.19
N PHE A 82 6.19 4.97 10.12
CA PHE A 82 7.35 4.84 11.00
C PHE A 82 6.96 5.04 12.48
N ILE A 83 6.18 6.08 12.79
CA ILE A 83 5.68 6.33 14.15
C ILE A 83 4.80 5.16 14.62
N ALA A 84 3.88 4.68 13.79
CA ALA A 84 2.99 3.57 14.14
C ALA A 84 3.76 2.28 14.46
N VAL A 85 4.82 1.98 13.70
CA VAL A 85 5.59 0.75 13.87
C VAL A 85 6.59 0.83 15.04
N TYR A 86 7.27 1.96 15.20
CA TYR A 86 8.39 2.05 16.16
C TYR A 86 8.03 2.73 17.48
N LEU A 87 7.06 3.65 17.48
CA LEU A 87 6.66 4.42 18.67
C LEU A 87 5.33 3.98 19.26
N LEU A 88 4.43 3.41 18.45
CA LEU A 88 3.10 2.93 18.88
C LEU A 88 2.88 1.44 18.56
N PRO A 89 3.84 0.54 18.86
CA PRO A 89 3.72 -0.84 18.43
C PRO A 89 2.64 -1.58 19.23
N ALA A 90 1.70 -2.22 18.55
CA ALA A 90 0.75 -3.13 19.19
C ALA A 90 1.48 -4.30 19.86
N ASP A 91 1.04 -4.75 21.04
CA ASP A 91 1.71 -5.84 21.76
C ASP A 91 1.46 -7.22 21.15
N GLU A 92 0.36 -7.37 20.40
CA GLU A 92 0.00 -8.61 19.72
C GLU A 92 0.30 -8.56 18.21
N PRO A 93 0.65 -9.70 17.60
CA PRO A 93 0.78 -9.80 16.14
C PRO A 93 -0.57 -9.60 15.45
N VAL A 94 -0.52 -9.36 14.14
CA VAL A 94 -1.73 -9.16 13.32
C VAL A 94 -2.56 -10.43 13.34
N ARG A 95 -3.78 -10.33 13.87
CA ARG A 95 -4.74 -11.43 13.88
C ARG A 95 -5.30 -11.61 12.48
N ILE A 96 -4.92 -12.70 11.81
CA ILE A 96 -5.49 -13.14 10.53
C ILE A 96 -6.37 -14.37 10.74
N ALA A 97 -7.33 -14.60 9.82
CA ALA A 97 -8.24 -15.73 9.93
C ALA A 97 -7.49 -17.07 9.86
N GLN A 98 -7.93 -18.06 10.65
CA GLN A 98 -7.33 -19.39 10.69
C GLN A 98 -7.24 -20.06 9.31
N ALA A 99 -8.28 -19.90 8.49
CA ALA A 99 -8.29 -20.39 7.11
C ALA A 99 -7.18 -19.76 6.24
N THR A 100 -6.83 -18.50 6.48
CA THR A 100 -5.73 -17.81 5.79
C THR A 100 -4.38 -18.36 6.25
N VAL A 101 -4.21 -18.62 7.54
CA VAL A 101 -2.99 -19.24 8.08
C VAL A 101 -2.75 -20.60 7.42
N GLU A 102 -3.78 -21.45 7.40
CA GLU A 102 -3.70 -22.77 6.77
C GLU A 102 -3.42 -22.68 5.26
N ALA A 103 -4.01 -21.72 4.56
CA ALA A 103 -3.76 -21.51 3.13
C ALA A 103 -2.33 -21.05 2.85
N LEU A 104 -1.79 -20.13 3.66
CA LEU A 104 -0.42 -19.63 3.53
C LEU A 104 0.62 -20.73 3.84
N GLN A 105 0.38 -21.53 4.87
CA GLN A 105 1.23 -22.68 5.21
C GLN A 105 1.29 -23.71 4.07
N LYS A 106 0.16 -23.98 3.39
CA LYS A 106 0.12 -24.90 2.23
C LYS A 106 0.99 -24.45 1.06
N ILE A 107 1.18 -23.15 0.88
CA ILE A 107 2.02 -22.58 -0.18
C ILE A 107 3.44 -22.25 0.31
N GLY A 108 3.79 -22.68 1.54
CA GLY A 108 5.13 -22.53 2.11
C GLY A 108 5.45 -21.12 2.60
N VAL A 109 4.43 -20.30 2.91
CA VAL A 109 4.61 -18.97 3.51
C VAL A 109 4.39 -19.05 5.01
N LYS A 110 5.38 -18.63 5.77
CA LYS A 110 5.26 -18.49 7.23
C LYS A 110 4.56 -17.17 7.55
N THR A 111 3.51 -17.26 8.37
CA THR A 111 2.84 -16.09 8.92
C THR A 111 3.68 -15.54 10.06
N PRO A 112 4.07 -14.24 10.05
CA PRO A 112 4.86 -13.68 11.14
C PRO A 112 4.08 -13.73 12.45
N GLU A 113 4.58 -14.47 13.42
CA GLU A 113 3.98 -14.56 14.77
C GLU A 113 4.59 -13.52 15.71
N THR A 114 5.79 -13.03 15.36
CA THR A 114 6.54 -12.07 16.16
C THR A 114 6.89 -10.81 15.36
N LYS A 115 7.12 -9.69 16.07
CA LYS A 115 7.60 -8.43 15.45
C LYS A 115 8.93 -8.61 14.72
N ALA A 116 9.78 -9.52 15.20
CA ALA A 116 11.10 -9.80 14.63
C ALA A 116 11.01 -10.50 13.26
N GLU A 117 9.90 -11.17 12.94
CA GLU A 117 9.72 -11.96 11.71
C GLU A 117 9.14 -11.15 10.53
N GLY A 118 8.91 -9.85 10.73
CA GLY A 118 8.41 -8.94 9.68
C GLY A 118 7.33 -7.97 10.17
N LEU A 119 7.52 -7.44 11.38
CA LEU A 119 6.63 -6.48 12.04
C LEU A 119 5.19 -7.00 12.25
N GLY A 120 4.97 -8.31 12.12
CA GLY A 120 3.63 -8.91 12.18
C GLY A 120 2.80 -8.77 10.88
N PHE A 121 3.27 -8.03 9.87
CA PHE A 121 2.48 -7.70 8.67
C PHE A 121 2.97 -8.40 7.39
N LEU A 122 4.28 -8.63 7.26
CA LEU A 122 4.89 -9.13 6.03
C LEU A 122 5.77 -10.34 6.34
N PRO A 123 5.75 -11.42 5.54
CA PRO A 123 6.66 -12.54 5.72
C PRO A 123 8.11 -12.11 5.43
N GLY A 124 8.94 -12.01 6.48
CA GLY A 124 10.33 -11.56 6.37
C GLY A 124 11.20 -12.43 5.46
N GLU A 125 10.83 -13.69 5.27
CA GLU A 125 11.50 -14.60 4.33
C GLU A 125 11.34 -14.20 2.85
N LEU A 126 10.23 -13.54 2.50
CA LEU A 126 9.98 -13.07 1.13
C LEU A 126 10.47 -11.64 0.93
N PHE A 127 10.26 -10.77 1.93
CA PHE A 127 10.51 -9.34 1.84
C PHE A 127 11.77 -8.92 2.58
N ASN A 128 12.93 -9.32 2.05
CA ASN A 128 14.24 -8.86 2.54
C ASN A 128 15.23 -8.66 1.40
N PHE A 129 16.34 -7.95 1.68
CA PHE A 129 17.36 -7.63 0.67
C PHE A 129 18.09 -8.85 0.11
N ALA A 130 18.25 -9.93 0.88
CA ALA A 130 18.85 -11.17 0.37
C ALA A 130 17.90 -11.88 -0.61
N SER A 131 16.60 -11.93 -0.30
CA SER A 131 15.56 -12.49 -1.16
C SER A 131 15.43 -11.70 -2.46
N LEU A 132 15.69 -10.40 -2.49
CA LEU A 132 15.69 -9.58 -3.71
C LEU A 132 16.67 -10.11 -4.77
N ALA A 133 17.80 -10.68 -4.35
CA ALA A 133 18.80 -11.25 -5.26
C ALA A 133 18.42 -12.65 -5.78
N THR A 134 17.36 -13.26 -5.26
CA THR A 134 16.84 -14.55 -5.76
C THR A 134 15.91 -14.35 -6.95
N LEU A 135 15.79 -15.35 -7.81
CA LEU A 135 14.85 -15.31 -8.94
C LEU A 135 13.41 -15.05 -8.47
N LYS A 136 13.01 -15.73 -7.40
CA LYS A 136 11.70 -15.59 -6.75
C LYS A 136 11.45 -14.15 -6.27
N GLY A 137 12.39 -13.57 -5.52
CA GLY A 137 12.26 -12.19 -5.02
C GLY A 137 12.32 -11.16 -6.13
N LEU A 138 13.12 -11.37 -7.18
CA LEU A 138 13.17 -10.49 -8.34
C LEU A 138 11.83 -10.48 -9.09
N ILE A 139 11.22 -11.64 -9.32
CA ILE A 139 9.90 -11.74 -9.94
C ILE A 139 8.83 -11.06 -9.08
N LEU A 140 8.79 -11.36 -7.77
CA LEU A 140 7.76 -10.84 -6.88
C LEU A 140 7.89 -9.34 -6.61
N MET A 141 9.09 -8.86 -6.26
CA MET A 141 9.30 -7.48 -5.84
C MET A 141 9.53 -6.55 -7.02
N VAL A 142 10.48 -6.88 -7.90
CA VAL A 142 10.82 -6.02 -9.05
C VAL A 142 9.80 -6.19 -10.16
N GLY A 143 9.50 -7.43 -10.54
CA GLY A 143 8.47 -7.75 -11.54
C GLY A 143 7.09 -7.28 -11.10
N GLY A 144 6.70 -7.59 -9.86
CA GLY A 144 5.44 -7.10 -9.28
C GLY A 144 5.35 -5.59 -9.22
N GLY A 145 6.39 -4.89 -8.73
CA GLY A 145 6.43 -3.43 -8.71
C GLY A 145 6.32 -2.80 -10.09
N PHE A 146 7.02 -3.36 -11.08
CA PHE A 146 6.91 -2.93 -12.47
C PHE A 146 5.49 -3.11 -13.02
N LEU A 147 4.87 -4.27 -12.83
CA LEU A 147 3.50 -4.55 -13.28
C LEU A 147 2.47 -3.64 -12.61
N ILE A 148 2.63 -3.34 -11.32
CA ILE A 148 1.77 -2.39 -10.59
C ILE A 148 1.90 -0.99 -11.20
N GLY A 149 3.12 -0.53 -11.47
CA GLY A 149 3.37 0.77 -12.09
C GLY A 149 2.78 0.86 -13.50
N PHE A 150 3.06 -0.15 -14.33
CA PHE A 150 2.53 -0.27 -15.69
C PHE A 150 1.00 -0.30 -15.69
N GLY A 151 0.40 -1.17 -14.87
CA GLY A 151 -1.05 -1.33 -14.77
C GLY A 151 -1.74 -0.07 -14.25
N SER A 152 -1.18 0.60 -13.24
CA SER A 152 -1.71 1.86 -12.72
C SER A 152 -1.72 2.95 -13.79
N ARG A 153 -0.67 3.01 -14.62
CA ARG A 153 -0.62 3.94 -15.74
C ARG A 153 -1.65 3.59 -16.82
N TRP A 154 -1.82 2.32 -17.13
CA TRP A 154 -2.77 1.87 -18.15
C TRP A 154 -4.22 2.12 -17.71
N ALA A 155 -4.54 1.85 -16.45
CA ALA A 155 -5.85 2.13 -15.87
C ALA A 155 -6.14 3.64 -15.68
N GLY A 156 -5.11 4.49 -15.70
CA GLY A 156 -5.24 5.91 -15.43
C GLY A 156 -5.37 6.24 -13.93
N GLY A 157 -4.97 5.32 -13.06
CA GLY A 157 -5.07 5.44 -11.61
C GLY A 157 -4.71 4.13 -10.89
N CYS A 158 -4.42 4.22 -9.60
CA CYS A 158 -4.21 3.05 -8.73
C CYS A 158 -5.47 2.74 -7.89
N THR A 159 -5.38 1.76 -6.99
CA THR A 159 -6.44 1.38 -6.05
C THR A 159 -6.93 2.56 -5.21
N SER A 160 -6.04 3.47 -4.82
CA SER A 160 -6.40 4.65 -4.03
C SER A 160 -7.26 5.64 -4.85
N GLY A 161 -6.96 5.80 -6.15
CA GLY A 161 -7.71 6.69 -7.04
C GLY A 161 -9.05 6.11 -7.48
N HIS A 162 -9.07 4.87 -7.97
CA HIS A 162 -10.30 4.23 -8.44
C HIS A 162 -11.16 3.70 -7.29
N GLY A 163 -10.55 3.04 -6.30
CA GLY A 163 -11.26 2.38 -5.21
C GLY A 163 -11.81 3.33 -4.15
N ILE A 164 -10.98 4.25 -3.63
CA ILE A 164 -11.40 5.17 -2.57
C ILE A 164 -12.19 6.34 -3.18
N SER A 165 -11.57 7.12 -4.07
CA SER A 165 -12.21 8.33 -4.61
C SER A 165 -13.17 8.04 -5.78
N GLY A 166 -12.81 7.14 -6.69
CA GLY A 166 -13.56 6.87 -7.91
C GLY A 166 -14.91 6.21 -7.67
N LEU A 167 -14.95 5.16 -6.84
CA LEU A 167 -16.20 4.49 -6.44
C LEU A 167 -17.08 5.38 -5.57
N ALA A 168 -16.50 6.18 -4.66
CA ALA A 168 -17.27 7.15 -3.87
C ALA A 168 -17.95 8.21 -4.74
N ASN A 169 -17.33 8.56 -5.87
CA ASN A 169 -17.91 9.46 -6.89
C ASN A 169 -18.78 8.72 -7.94
N LEU A 170 -19.09 7.44 -7.73
CA LEU A 170 -19.92 6.62 -8.63
C LEU A 170 -19.43 6.57 -10.09
N GLN A 171 -18.10 6.64 -10.29
CA GLN A 171 -17.52 6.60 -11.63
C GLN A 171 -17.52 5.19 -12.19
N LEU A 172 -18.29 4.98 -13.27
CA LEU A 172 -18.34 3.69 -13.96
C LEU A 172 -16.95 3.18 -14.42
N PRO A 173 -16.04 4.01 -14.97
CA PRO A 173 -14.70 3.56 -15.31
C PRO A 173 -13.92 3.02 -14.09
N SER A 174 -14.11 3.64 -12.93
CA SER A 174 -13.48 3.22 -11.68
C SER A 174 -14.04 1.90 -11.17
N LEU A 175 -15.35 1.66 -11.34
CA LEU A 175 -15.96 0.36 -11.04
C LEU A 175 -15.35 -0.76 -11.90
N VAL A 176 -15.24 -0.54 -13.22
CA VAL A 176 -14.64 -1.52 -14.13
C VAL A 176 -13.17 -1.78 -13.76
N ALA A 177 -12.40 -0.73 -13.46
CA ALA A 177 -11.01 -0.87 -13.03
C ALA A 177 -10.89 -1.70 -11.74
N VAL A 178 -11.73 -1.44 -10.74
CA VAL A 178 -11.72 -2.17 -9.45
C VAL A 178 -12.09 -3.64 -9.65
N ILE A 179 -13.09 -3.96 -10.46
CA ILE A 179 -13.42 -5.35 -10.80
C ILE A 179 -12.20 -6.04 -11.42
N GLY A 180 -11.53 -5.37 -12.37
CA GLY A 180 -10.28 -5.88 -12.97
C GLY A 180 -9.17 -6.10 -11.93
N PHE A 181 -8.99 -5.19 -10.98
CA PHE A 181 -8.01 -5.34 -9.90
C PHE A 181 -8.30 -6.57 -9.02
N PHE A 182 -9.57 -6.81 -8.68
CA PHE A 182 -9.96 -7.99 -7.91
C PHE A 182 -9.74 -9.29 -8.70
N ILE A 183 -10.10 -9.33 -9.98
CA ILE A 183 -9.83 -10.50 -10.84
C ILE A 183 -8.32 -10.76 -10.91
N GLY A 184 -7.52 -9.73 -11.17
CA GLY A 184 -6.06 -9.84 -11.20
C GLY A 184 -5.47 -10.31 -9.86
N GLY A 185 -5.96 -9.78 -8.74
CA GLY A 185 -5.56 -10.19 -7.39
C GLY A 185 -5.90 -11.64 -7.07
N LEU A 186 -7.09 -12.11 -7.45
CA LEU A 186 -7.51 -13.50 -7.30
C LEU A 186 -6.66 -14.44 -8.17
N LEU A 187 -6.42 -14.09 -9.43
CA LEU A 187 -5.53 -14.83 -10.32
C LEU A 187 -4.11 -14.90 -9.76
N MET A 188 -3.58 -13.77 -9.27
CA MET A 188 -2.27 -13.75 -8.64
C MET A 188 -2.23 -14.65 -7.41
N THR A 189 -3.23 -14.56 -6.52
CA THR A 189 -3.26 -15.30 -5.25
C THR A 189 -3.41 -16.80 -5.43
N HIS A 190 -4.32 -17.23 -6.32
CA HIS A 190 -4.67 -18.64 -6.45
C HIS A 190 -3.89 -19.39 -7.52
N LEU A 191 -3.38 -18.70 -8.55
CA LEU A 191 -2.69 -19.34 -9.68
C LEU A 191 -1.20 -19.00 -9.69
N LEU A 192 -0.83 -17.72 -9.74
CA LEU A 192 0.55 -17.32 -9.98
C LEU A 192 1.44 -17.43 -8.74
N LEU A 193 0.96 -17.01 -7.57
CA LEU A 193 1.72 -17.00 -6.34
C LEU A 193 2.20 -18.42 -5.96
N PRO A 194 1.35 -19.47 -5.93
CA PRO A 194 1.81 -20.83 -5.63
C PRO A 194 2.84 -21.37 -6.63
N LEU A 195 2.81 -20.91 -7.89
CA LEU A 195 3.80 -21.30 -8.91
C LEU A 195 5.13 -20.59 -8.68
N ILE A 196 5.10 -19.28 -8.40
CA ILE A 196 6.30 -18.47 -8.15
C ILE A 196 7.00 -18.89 -6.86
N LEU A 197 6.24 -19.26 -5.83
CA LEU A 197 6.83 -19.67 -4.55
C LEU A 197 7.58 -21.01 -4.61
N LYS A 198 7.33 -21.83 -5.64
CA LYS A 198 8.01 -23.12 -5.90
C LYS A 198 9.33 -23.00 -6.68
N LEU A 199 9.63 -21.83 -7.24
CA LEU A 199 10.91 -21.50 -7.89
C LEU A 199 12.02 -21.38 -6.85
#